data_AF-A0A087T4A3-F1
#
_entry.id   AF-A0A087T4A3-F1
#
_cell.length_a   1.000
_cell.length_b   1.000
_cell.length_c   1.000
_cell.angle_alpha   90.00
_cell.angle_beta   90.00
_cell.angle_gamma   90.00
#
_symmetry.space_group_name_H-M   'P 1'
#
loop_
_entity.id
_entity.type
_entity.pdbx_description
1 polymer ?
#
loop_
_entity_poly.entity_id
_entity_poly.type
_entity_poly.pdbx_seq_one_letter_code
_entity_poly.pdbx_strand_id
1 'polypeptide(L)' 'MELNEPSGWVRIPLKDVLDQPIRTYLVQIAVLSNHQNGRDTHLRQIRVHSPVENNCFAAIKFPMLTSIECLAYSTIR' A
#
# COMPACT_ATOMS: atom_id res chain seq x y z
N MET A 1 11.43 6.05 12.07
CA MET A 1 10.05 6.18 12.59
C MET A 1 10.04 5.64 14.00
N GLU A 2 9.44 6.35 14.94
CA GLU A 2 9.34 5.94 16.34
C GLU A 2 7.88 5.65 16.69
N LEU A 3 7.66 4.61 17.49
CA LEU A 3 6.34 4.16 17.93
C LEU A 3 6.29 4.18 19.46
N ASN A 4 5.48 5.07 20.02
CA ASN A 4 5.30 5.18 21.48
C ASN A 4 4.00 4.49 21.87
N GLU A 5 4.13 3.33 22.53
CA GLU A 5 3.01 2.50 23.00
C GLU A 5 1.90 2.30 21.93
N PRO A 6 2.26 1.83 20.73
CA PRO A 6 1.28 1.71 19.65
C PRO A 6 0.19 0.70 20.01
N SER A 7 -1.07 1.05 19.74
CA SER A 7 -2.21 0.16 19.85
C SER A 7 -2.94 0.05 18.52
N GLY A 8 -3.28 -1.18 18.12
CA GLY A 8 -3.93 -1.45 16.83
C GLY A 8 -2.97 -1.40 15.63
N TRP A 9 -3.54 -1.10 14.45
CA TRP A 9 -2.81 -1.05 13.19
C TRP A 9 -2.07 0.27 13.01
N VAL A 10 -0.80 0.20 12.61
CA VAL A 10 -0.02 1.37 12.21
C VAL A 10 0.13 1.38 10.69
N ARG A 11 -0.23 2.50 10.05
CA ARG A 11 -0.12 2.67 8.59
C ARG A 11 1.15 3.46 8.27
N ILE A 12 2.03 2.86 7.48
CA ILE A 12 3.28 3.49 7.02
C ILE A 12 3.16 3.75 5.51
N PRO A 13 3.08 5.01 5.07
CA PRO A 13 3.02 5.32 3.64
C PRO A 13 4.37 5.04 2.97
N LEU A 14 4.36 4.21 1.92
CA LEU A 14 5.54 3.93 1.09
C LEU A 14 5.49 4.82 -0.16
N LYS A 15 5.85 6.09 0.03
CA LYS A 15 5.85 7.10 -1.03
C LYS A 15 7.23 7.69 -1.28
N ASP A 16 7.48 8.09 -2.52
CA ASP A 16 8.70 8.80 -2.91
C ASP A 16 8.60 10.32 -2.63
N VAL A 17 9.61 11.08 -3.07
CA VAL A 17 9.68 12.54 -2.91
C VAL A 17 8.58 13.31 -3.66
N LEU A 18 7.90 12.66 -4.61
CA LEU A 18 6.79 13.21 -5.40
C LEU A 18 5.43 12.73 -4.90
N ASP A 19 5.38 12.15 -3.68
CA ASP A 19 4.18 11.57 -3.08
C ASP A 19 3.59 10.39 -3.90
N GLN A 20 4.39 9.76 -4.77
CA GLN A 20 3.99 8.60 -5.57
C GLN A 20 4.34 7.28 -4.88
N PRO A 21 3.55 6.21 -5.08
CA PRO A 21 3.86 4.88 -4.54
C PRO A 21 5.23 4.37 -5.00
N ILE A 22 6.04 3.88 -4.06
CA ILE A 22 7.37 3.35 -4.37
C ILE A 22 7.26 2.06 -5.22
N ARG A 23 7.96 2.03 -6.35
CA ARG A 23 8.15 0.82 -7.17
C ARG A 23 9.49 0.18 -6.81
N THR A 24 9.46 -1.02 -6.25
CA THR A 24 10.65 -1.76 -5.83
C THR A 24 10.42 -3.27 -5.95
N TYR A 25 11.51 -4.04 -6.05
CA TYR A 25 11.48 -5.51 -6.01
C TYR A 25 11.51 -6.06 -4.58
N LEU A 26 11.99 -5.27 -3.61
CA LEU A 26 12.16 -5.68 -2.22
C LEU A 26 11.76 -4.55 -1.27
N VAL A 27 11.05 -4.91 -0.20
CA VAL A 27 10.79 -4.07 0.96
C VAL A 27 11.35 -4.77 2.19
N GLN A 28 12.28 -4.13 2.89
CA GLN A 28 12.84 -4.64 4.14
C GLN A 28 12.27 -3.85 5.31
N ILE A 29 11.71 -4.56 6.30
CA ILE A 29 11.29 -4.00 7.58
C ILE A 29 12.31 -4.43 8.62
N ALA A 30 13.01 -3.46 9.22
CA ALA A 30 13.97 -3.69 10.28
C ALA A 30 13.47 -3.06 11.58
N VAL A 31 13.35 -3.87 12.64
CA VAL A 31 13.09 -3.37 13.98
C VAL A 31 14.44 -3.12 14.63
N LEU A 32 14.77 -1.84 14.79
CA LEU A 32 16.09 -1.43 15.30
C LEU A 32 16.15 -1.43 16.83
N SER A 33 15.01 -1.24 17.49
CA SER A 33 14.88 -1.22 18.94
C SER A 33 13.45 -1.56 19.38
N ASN A 34 13.33 -2.05 20.62
CA ASN A 34 12.05 -2.34 21.26
C ASN A 34 11.82 -1.43 22.47
N HIS A 35 10.55 -1.29 22.88
CA HIS A 35 10.21 -0.64 24.14
C HIS A 35 10.88 -1.36 25.31
N GLN A 36 11.31 -0.61 26.33
CA GLN A 36 12.05 -1.12 27.50
C GLN A 36 13.29 -1.98 27.15
N ASN A 37 13.95 -1.71 26.01
CA ASN A 37 15.12 -2.47 25.54
C ASN A 37 14.85 -3.98 25.40
N GLY A 38 13.64 -4.37 25.03
CA GLY A 38 13.29 -5.76 24.76
C GLY A 38 14.23 -6.39 23.72
N ARG A 39 14.69 -7.62 23.97
CA ARG A 39 15.60 -8.34 23.07
C ARG A 39 14.92 -8.77 21.78
N ASP A 40 13.72 -9.34 21.89
CA ASP A 40 12.96 -9.89 20.79
C ASP A 40 11.71 -9.05 20.51
N THR A 41 11.28 -9.03 19.24
CA THR A 41 10.08 -8.29 18.81
C THR A 41 8.98 -9.26 18.42
N HIS A 42 7.76 -8.98 18.88
CA HIS A 42 6.56 -9.69 18.43
C HIS A 42 5.84 -8.88 17.34
N LEU A 43 5.99 -9.29 16.08
CA LEU A 43 5.19 -8.78 14.97
C LEU A 43 3.95 -9.67 14.80
N ARG A 44 2.77 -9.15 15.17
CA ARG A 44 1.52 -9.92 15.11
C ARG A 44 1.00 -10.12 13.69
N GLN A 45 1.10 -9.09 12.85
CA GLN A 45 0.70 -9.17 11.44
C GLN A 45 1.35 -8.03 10.63
N ILE A 46 1.64 -8.30 9.36
CA ILE A 46 2.03 -7.29 8.36
C ILE A 46 1.07 -7.40 7.17
N ARG A 47 0.66 -6.25 6.63
CA ARG A 47 -0.08 -6.16 5.36
C ARG A 47 0.61 -5.14 4.47
N VAL A 48 0.93 -5.55 3.25
CA VAL A 48 1.50 -4.68 2.22
C VAL A 48 0.43 -4.44 1.17
N HIS A 49 0.20 -3.17 0.84
CA HIS A 49 -0.83 -2.77 -0.12
C HIS A 49 -0.17 -2.12 -1.32
N SER A 50 -0.51 -2.58 -2.52
CA SER A 50 -0.21 -1.87 -3.77
C SER A 50 -1.41 -1.00 -4.16
N PRO A 51 -1.18 0.10 -4.90
CA PRO A 51 -2.24 0.74 -5.65
C PRO A 51 -2.93 -0.28 -6.57
N VAL A 52 -4.24 -0.20 -6.68
CA VAL A 52 -5.01 -0.97 -7.67
C VAL A 52 -5.21 -0.08 -8.88
N GLU A 53 -4.90 -0.59 -10.07
CA GLU A 53 -5.21 0.11 -11.30
C GLU A 53 -6.72 0.06 -11.54
N ASN A 54 -7.39 1.19 -11.33
CA ASN A 54 -8.81 1.38 -11.66
C ASN A 54 -8.96 2.05 -13.04
N ASN A 55 -8.21 1.57 -14.03
CA ASN A 55 -8.39 2.04 -15.40
C ASN A 55 -9.38 1.11 -16.10
N CYS A 56 -10.40 1.69 -16.73
CA CYS A 56 -11.34 0.91 -17.53
C CYS A 56 -10.70 0.31 -18.79
N PHE A 57 -9.56 0.86 -19.22
CA PHE A 57 -8.85 0.39 -20.40
C PHE A 57 -7.39 0.10 -20.04
N ALA A 58 -6.95 -1.14 -20.17
CA ALA A 58 -5.56 -1.52 -19.90
C ALA A 58 -4.56 -0.84 -20.85
N ALA A 59 -4.98 -0.55 -22.09
CA ALA A 59 -4.13 0.04 -23.12
C ALA A 59 -4.06 1.58 -23.08
N ILE A 60 -4.98 2.25 -22.38
CA ILE A 60 -5.09 3.71 -22.37
C ILE A 60 -5.25 4.15 -20.92
N LYS A 61 -4.44 5.11 -20.46
CA LYS A 61 -4.64 5.77 -19.15
C LYS A 61 -5.90 6.64 -19.20
N PHE A 62 -7.05 5.99 -19.22
CA PHE A 62 -8.36 6.60 -19.20
C PHE A 62 -8.97 6.39 -17.82
N PRO A 63 -9.55 7.44 -17.20
CA PRO A 63 -10.15 7.32 -15.88
C PRO A 63 -11.29 6.31 -15.86
N MET A 64 -11.61 5.80 -14.67
CA MET A 64 -12.71 4.85 -14.49
C MET A 64 -14.03 5.43 -15.01
N LEU A 65 -14.72 4.68 -15.87
CA LEU A 65 -16.08 4.97 -16.30
C LEU A 65 -17.02 4.85 -15.09
N THR A 66 -17.91 5.82 -14.92
CA THR A 66 -18.80 5.90 -13.76
C THR A 66 -20.23 5.48 -14.10
N SER A 67 -20.68 5.70 -15.35
CA SER A 67 -21.99 5.25 -15.82
C SER A 67 -22.01 3.74 -16.01
N ILE A 68 -23.09 3.10 -15.56
CA ILE A 68 -23.36 1.66 -15.77
C ILE A 68 -23.36 1.33 -17.26
N GLU A 69 -23.94 2.21 -18.09
CA GLU A 69 -24.00 2.03 -19.55
C GLU A 69 -22.60 1.93 -20.16
N CYS A 70 -21.68 2.80 -19.73
CA CYS A 70 -20.30 2.79 -20.23
C CYS A 70 -19.50 1.61 -19.66
N LEU A 71 -19.71 1.28 -18.38
CA LEU A 71 -19.04 0.14 -17.73
C LEU A 71 -19.39 -1.19 -18.40
N ALA A 72 -20.60 -1.35 -18.92
CA ALA A 72 -21.04 -2.54 -19.65
C ALA A 72 -20.15 -2.87 -20.86
N TYR A 73 -19.48 -1.88 -21.45
CA TYR A 73 -18.57 -2.02 -22.59
C TYR A 73 -17.09 -1.86 -22.23
N SER A 74 -16.74 -1.81 -20.94
CA SER A 74 -15.37 -1.54 -20.49
C SER A 74 -14.40 -2.71 -20.70
N THR A 75 -14.90 -3.94 -20.85
CA THR A 75 -14.06 -5.13 -21.03
C THR A 75 -14.70 -6.11 -22.00
N ILE A 76 -13.87 -6.85 -22.73
CA ILE A 76 -14.26 -8.06 -23.46
C ILE A 76 -13.71 -9.22 -22.64
N ARG A 77 -14.61 -10.10 -22.16
CA ARG A 77 -14.25 -11.25 -21.31
C ARG A 77 -14.36 -12.56 -22.07
#